data_AF-A0A7C0YR24-F1
#
_entry.id   AF-A0A7C0YR24-F1
#
_cell.length_a   1.000
_cell.length_b   1.000
_cell.length_c   1.000
_cell.angle_alpha   90.00
_cell.angle_beta   90.00
_cell.angle_gamma   90.00
#
_symmetry.space_group_name_H-M   'P 1'
#
loop_
_entity.id
_entity.type
_entity.pdbx_description
1 polymer ?
#
loop_
_entity_poly.entity_id
_entity_poly.type
_entity_poly.pdbx_seq_one_letter_code
_entity_poly.pdbx_strand_id
1 'polypeptide(L)' 'EDVPIGKYTFESFAVITLIFGFSHYRWLPGVITAAALNLLLYRKKNIVPCITAHAMANLLLFVYVVATGSWFYY' A
#
# COMPACT_ATOMS: atom_id res chain seq x y z
N GLU A 1 25.31 -7.14 0.70
CA GLU A 1 25.15 -5.72 1.05
C GLU A 1 23.88 -5.55 1.87
N ASP A 2 23.96 -4.94 3.05
CA ASP A 2 22.79 -4.62 3.88
C ASP A 2 22.24 -3.25 3.47
N VAL A 3 21.06 -3.23 2.85
CA VAL A 3 20.37 -1.98 2.52
C VAL A 3 19.53 -1.57 3.73
N PRO A 4 19.78 -0.41 4.36
CA PRO A 4 19.02 0.00 5.53
C PRO A 4 17.55 0.26 5.17
N ILE A 5 16.65 -0.17 6.06
CA ILE A 5 15.20 0.00 5.88
C ILE A 5 14.87 1.49 5.74
N GLY A 6 14.11 1.82 4.69
CA GLY A 6 13.73 3.20 4.39
C GLY A 6 14.80 4.02 3.67
N LYS A 7 15.87 3.40 3.14
CA LYS A 7 16.74 4.07 2.17
C LYS A 7 15.93 4.41 0.92
N TYR A 8 15.87 5.70 0.60
CA TYR A 8 15.16 6.18 -0.58
C TYR A 8 16.01 6.01 -1.83
N THR A 9 15.41 5.42 -2.86
CA THR A 9 15.87 5.50 -4.25
C THR A 9 14.64 5.75 -5.13
N PHE A 10 14.78 6.62 -6.12
CA PHE A 10 13.68 6.92 -7.02
C PHE A 10 13.23 5.68 -7.81
N GLU A 11 14.19 4.86 -8.24
CA GLU A 11 13.93 3.62 -8.98
C GLU A 11 13.11 2.63 -8.16
N SER A 12 13.52 2.31 -6.92
CA SER A 12 12.76 1.37 -6.08
C SER A 12 11.39 1.91 -5.72
N PHE A 13 11.26 3.24 -5.52
CA PHE A 13 9.96 3.87 -5.31
C PHE A 13 9.03 3.68 -6.51
N ALA A 14 9.49 4.02 -7.71
CA ALA A 14 8.68 3.93 -8.93
C ALA A 14 8.31 2.48 -9.24
N VAL A 15 9.27 1.55 -9.20
CA VAL A 15 9.05 0.14 -9.51
C VAL A 15 8.05 -0.49 -8.55
N ILE A 16 8.23 -0.31 -7.23
CA ILE A 16 7.30 -0.89 -6.24
C ILE A 16 5.91 -0.27 -6.36
N THR A 17 5.83 1.05 -6.54
CA THR A 17 4.54 1.74 -6.65
C THR A 17 3.75 1.27 -7.87
N LEU A 18 4.40 1.09 -9.01
CA LEU A 18 3.77 0.61 -10.23
C LEU A 18 3.37 -0.87 -10.14
N ILE A 19 4.28 -1.75 -9.70
CA ILE A 19 3.98 -3.18 -9.58
C ILE A 19 2.83 -3.41 -8.60
N PHE A 20 2.85 -2.75 -7.44
CA PHE A 20 1.78 -2.87 -6.46
C PHE A 20 0.46 -2.33 -7.02
N GLY A 21 0.50 -1.17 -7.68
CA GLY A 21 -0.66 -0.58 -8.33
C GLY A 21 -1.30 -1.52 -9.34
N PHE A 22 -0.54 -2.03 -10.30
CA PHE A 22 -1.03 -2.92 -11.35
C PHE A 22 -1.42 -4.32 -10.86
N SER A 23 -0.96 -4.73 -9.67
CA SER A 23 -1.44 -5.96 -9.02
C SER A 23 -2.89 -5.86 -8.55
N HIS A 24 -3.45 -4.64 -8.46
CA HIS A 24 -4.84 -4.43 -8.08
C HIS A 24 -5.68 -4.21 -9.34
N TYR A 25 -6.87 -4.81 -9.35
CA TYR A 25 -7.84 -4.59 -10.42
C TYR A 25 -8.13 -3.08 -10.61
N ARG A 26 -8.31 -2.35 -9.50
CA ARG A 26 -8.34 -0.89 -9.49
C ARG A 26 -6.92 -0.34 -9.32
N TRP A 27 -6.23 -0.22 -10.46
CA TRP A 27 -4.82 0.16 -10.50
C TRP A 27 -4.55 1.53 -9.86
N LEU A 28 -5.41 2.53 -10.09
CA LEU A 28 -5.19 3.90 -9.62
C LEU A 28 -5.21 4.01 -8.08
N PRO A 29 -6.24 3.49 -7.35
CA PRO A 29 -6.19 3.38 -5.90
C PRO A 29 -4.97 2.61 -5.39
N GLY A 30 -4.61 1.50 -6.06
CA GLY A 30 -3.43 0.70 -5.70
C GLY A 30 -2.13 1.51 -5.77
N VAL A 31 -1.93 2.27 -6.86
CA VAL A 31 -0.78 3.17 -7.03
C VAL A 31 -0.71 4.22 -5.92
N ILE A 32 -1.85 4.86 -5.60
CA ILE A 32 -1.91 5.89 -4.55
C ILE A 32 -1.57 5.29 -3.19
N THR A 33 -2.15 4.13 -2.85
CA THR A 33 -1.85 3.44 -1.60
C THR A 33 -0.38 3.02 -1.52
N ALA A 34 0.19 2.49 -2.59
CA ALA A 34 1.61 2.12 -2.63
C ALA A 34 2.53 3.33 -2.42
N ALA A 35 2.24 4.45 -3.09
CA ALA A 35 3.00 5.68 -2.93
C ALA A 35 2.94 6.20 -1.48
N ALA A 36 1.76 6.16 -0.85
CA ALA A 36 1.57 6.56 0.54
C ALA A 36 2.32 5.64 1.53
N LEU A 37 2.27 4.32 1.33
CA LEU A 37 2.99 3.36 2.16
C LEU A 37 4.52 3.48 2.00
N ASN A 38 5.00 3.68 0.77
CA ASN A 38 6.42 3.97 0.53
C ASN A 38 6.86 5.26 1.22
N LEU A 39 6.08 6.34 1.12
CA LEU A 39 6.38 7.59 1.81
C LEU A 39 6.41 7.40 3.33
N LEU A 40 5.46 6.64 3.89
CA LEU A 40 5.44 6.31 5.31
C LEU A 40 6.69 5.51 5.72
N LEU A 41 7.10 4.54 4.91
CA LEU A 41 8.30 3.74 5.11
C LEU A 41 9.56 4.60 5.14
N TYR A 42 9.70 5.55 4.20
CA TYR A 42 10.87 6.45 4.18
C TYR A 42 10.89 7.41 5.36
N ARG A 43 9.73 7.88 5.83
CA ARG A 43 9.61 8.79 6.97
C ARG A 43 9.86 8.10 8.31
N LYS A 44 9.34 6.88 8.48
CA LYS A 44 9.42 6.15 9.77
C LYS A 44 10.59 5.18 9.82
N LYS A 45 11.17 4.83 8.67
CA LYS A 45 12.24 3.81 8.53
C LYS A 45 11.88 2.50 9.26
N ASN A 46 10.60 2.18 9.26
CA ASN A 46 10.01 1.06 9.97
C ASN A 46 8.85 0.52 9.13
N ILE A 47 8.79 -0.80 8.98
CA ILE A 47 7.77 -1.51 8.22
C ILE A 47 6.46 -1.68 9.01
N VAL A 48 6.52 -1.69 10.35
CA VAL A 48 5.36 -1.94 11.21
C VAL A 48 4.23 -0.94 10.95
N PRO A 49 4.46 0.40 10.86
CA PRO A 49 3.42 1.35 10.50
C PRO A 49 2.78 1.08 9.13
N CYS A 50 3.56 0.58 8.16
CA CYS A 50 3.05 0.27 6.83
C CYS A 50 2.13 -0.95 6.86
N ILE A 51 2.52 -2.00 7.61
CA ILE A 51 1.71 -3.20 7.82
C ILE A 51 0.41 -2.82 8.53
N THR A 52 0.48 -2.05 9.61
CA THR A 52 -0.71 -1.61 10.36
C THR A 52 -1.64 -0.76 9.51
N ALA A 53 -1.11 0.19 8.73
CA ALA A 53 -1.91 1.04 7.84
C ALA A 53 -2.64 0.20 6.77
N HIS A 54 -1.93 -0.75 6.16
CA HIS A 54 -2.52 -1.63 5.15
C HIS A 54 -3.58 -2.56 5.76
N ALA A 55 -3.28 -3.18 6.91
CA ALA A 55 -4.24 -4.02 7.63
C ALA A 55 -5.51 -3.24 8.03
N MET A 56 -5.37 -2.00 8.50
CA MET A 56 -6.50 -1.14 8.83
C MET A 56 -7.34 -0.80 7.60
N ALA A 57 -6.71 -0.49 6.47
CA ALA A 57 -7.43 -0.25 5.21
C ALA A 57 -8.25 -1.48 4.78
N ASN A 58 -7.68 -2.68 4.88
CA ASN A 58 -8.38 -3.93 4.60
C ASN A 58 -9.53 -4.20 5.59
N LEU A 59 -9.33 -3.89 6.88
CA LEU A 59 -10.38 -4.02 7.89
C LEU A 59 -11.56 -3.09 7.60
N LEU A 60 -11.30 -1.83 7.27
CA LEU A 60 -12.33 -0.87 6.90
C LEU A 60 -13.06 -1.29 5.62
N LEU A 61 -12.32 -1.79 4.62
CA LEU A 61 -12.91 -2.33 3.41
C LEU A 61 -13.80 -3.53 3.71
N PHE A 62 -13.34 -4.46 4.56
CA PHE A 62 -14.12 -5.61 5.01
C PHE A 62 -15.42 -5.18 5.69
N VAL A 63 -15.36 -4.26 6.67
CA VAL A 63 -16.53 -3.72 7.35
C VAL A 63 -17.50 -3.07 6.36
N TYR A 64 -16.97 -2.28 5.41
CA TYR A 64 -17.79 -1.67 4.36
C TYR A 64 -18.50 -2.71 3.48
N VAL A 65 -17.80 -3.75 3.03
CA VAL A 65 -18.38 -4.82 2.20
C VAL A 65 -19.48 -5.55 2.95
N VAL A 66 -19.24 -5.93 4.20
CA VAL A 66 -20.23 -6.63 5.04
C VAL A 66 -21.44 -5.74 5.31
N ALA A 67 -21.22 -4.46 5.61
CA ALA A 67 -22.31 -3.52 5.91
C ALA A 67 -23.18 -3.18 4.68
N THR A 68 -22.57 -3.13 3.48
CA THR A 68 -23.27 -2.74 2.25
C THR A 68 -23.74 -3.93 1.40
N GLY A 69 -23.26 -5.15 1.69
CA GLY A 69 -23.48 -6.33 0.84
C GLY A 69 -22.78 -6.26 -0.53
N SER A 70 -21.84 -5.33 -0.72
CA SER A 70 -21.16 -5.10 -2.00
C SER A 70 -19.97 -6.06 -2.19
N TRP A 71 -20.25 -7.33 -2.43
CA TRP A 71 -19.23 -8.39 -2.58
C TRP A 71 -18.41 -8.31 -3.87
N PHE A 72 -18.95 -7.64 -4.88
CA PHE A 72 -18.31 -7.50 -6.19
C PHE A 72 -17.95 -6.04 -6.43
N TYR A 73 -16.65 -5.77 -6.47
CA TYR A 73 -16.13 -4.55 -7.06
C TYR A 73 -15.70 -4.88 -8.49
N TYR A 74 -16.51 -4.45 -9.45
CA TYR A 74 -16.09 -4.37 -10.86
C TYR A 74 -15.13 -3.21 -11.09
#